data_AF-A0A6P0J188-F1
#
_entry.id   AF-A0A6P0J188-F1
#
_cell.length_a   1.000
_cell.length_b   1.000
_cell.length_c   1.000
_cell.angle_alpha   90.00
_cell.angle_beta   90.00
_cell.angle_gamma   90.00
#
_symmetry.space_group_name_H-M   'P 1'
#
loop_
_entity.id
_entity.type
_entity.pdbx_description
1 polymer ?
#
loop_
_entity_poly.entity_id
_entity_poly.type
_entity_poly.pdbx_seq_one_letter_code
_entity_poly.pdbx_strand_id
1 'polypeptide(L)' 'RGVNYLVSTQQPDGSWDETEFTGTGFPSHFYLKYHFYQQYFPLLALGRYQMSVSS' A
#
# COMPACT_ATOMS: atom_id res chain seq x y z
N ARG A 1 -1.98 -13.82 -5.36
CA ARG A 1 -2.00 -12.76 -6.40
C ARG A 1 -1.64 -11.39 -5.81
N GLY A 2 -2.32 -10.90 -4.77
CA GLY A 2 -1.99 -9.59 -4.15
C GLY A 2 -0.58 -9.47 -3.54
N VAL A 3 -0.13 -10.46 -2.76
CA VAL A 3 1.23 -10.45 -2.16
C VAL A 3 2.32 -10.39 -3.24
N ASN A 4 2.22 -11.23 -4.27
CA ASN A 4 3.19 -11.22 -5.37
C ASN A 4 3.23 -9.87 -6.08
N TYR A 5 2.09 -9.20 -6.25
CA TYR A 5 2.05 -7.84 -6.80
C TYR A 5 2.90 -6.90 -5.94
N LEU A 6 2.63 -6.85 -4.63
CA LEU A 6 3.38 -5.98 -3.70
C LEU A 6 4.89 -6.26 -3.74
N VAL A 7 5.31 -7.52 -3.76
CA VAL A 7 6.74 -7.87 -3.85
C VAL A 7 7.33 -7.45 -5.19
N SER A 8 6.61 -7.65 -6.30
CA SER A 8 7.10 -7.35 -7.65
C SER A 8 7.17 -5.85 -7.98
N THR A 9 6.39 -5.03 -7.30
CA THR A 9 6.31 -3.58 -7.54
C THR A 9 6.97 -2.74 -6.45
N GLN A 10 7.67 -3.36 -5.50
CA GLN A 10 8.43 -2.63 -4.49
C GLN A 10 9.65 -1.96 -5.16
N GLN A 11 9.86 -0.68 -4.85
CA GLN A 11 11.00 0.08 -5.34
C GLN A 11 12.30 -0.33 -4.62
N PRO A 12 13.48 -0.06 -5.19
CA PRO A 12 14.77 -0.39 -4.57
C PRO A 12 14.99 0.23 -3.19
N ASP A 13 14.34 1.36 -2.90
CA ASP A 13 14.38 2.03 -1.59
C ASP A 13 13.39 1.45 -0.56
N GLY A 14 12.61 0.44 -0.96
CA GLY A 14 11.61 -0.24 -0.14
C GLY A 14 10.22 0.39 -0.17
N SER A 15 10.02 1.48 -0.90
CA SER A 15 8.71 2.14 -1.05
C SER A 15 7.84 1.52 -2.16
N TRP A 16 6.60 1.98 -2.28
CA TRP A 16 5.73 1.73 -3.43
C TRP A 16 5.26 3.06 -4.01
N ASP A 17 5.05 3.08 -5.31
CA ASP A 17 4.46 4.23 -5.98
C ASP A 17 2.93 4.23 -5.80
N GLU A 18 2.39 5.39 -5.42
CA GLU A 18 0.95 5.66 -5.43
C GLU A 18 0.70 6.96 -6.21
N THR A 19 0.23 6.82 -7.45
CA THR A 19 -0.12 7.97 -8.31
C THR A 19 -1.49 8.55 -7.96
N GLU A 20 -2.42 7.67 -7.55
CA GLU A 20 -3.81 8.03 -7.29
C GLU A 20 -4.04 8.53 -5.87
N PHE A 21 -5.07 9.35 -5.69
CA PHE A 21 -5.49 9.80 -4.37
C PHE A 21 -6.39 8.72 -3.75
N THR A 22 -5.97 8.16 -2.62
CA THR A 22 -6.72 7.10 -1.93
C THR A 22 -7.53 7.61 -0.73
N GLY A 23 -7.32 8.86 -0.32
CA GLY A 23 -8.14 9.53 0.69
C GLY A 23 -9.31 10.29 0.07
N THR A 24 -10.51 10.17 0.64
CA THR A 24 -11.65 11.01 0.28
C THR A 24 -11.89 12.03 1.38
N GLY A 25 -11.81 13.33 1.06
CA GLY A 25 -12.22 14.38 1.99
C GLY A 25 -13.69 14.75 1.78
N PHE A 26 -14.01 15.26 0.58
CA PHE A 26 -15.39 15.50 0.15
C PHE A 26 -15.64 14.75 -1.16
N PRO A 27 -16.56 13.75 -1.18
CA PRO A 27 -16.80 12.97 -2.38
C PRO A 27 -17.05 13.85 -3.62
N SER A 28 -16.36 13.55 -4.71
CA SER A 28 -16.40 14.26 -6.00
C SER A 28 -15.87 15.71 -6.00
N HIS A 29 -15.43 16.25 -4.86
CA HIS A 29 -15.00 17.65 -4.76
C HIS A 29 -13.58 17.79 -4.21
N PHE A 30 -13.13 16.85 -3.38
CA PHE A 30 -11.84 16.93 -2.71
C PHE A 30 -11.31 15.56 -2.30
N TYR A 31 -10.14 15.21 -2.82
CA TYR A 31 -9.42 13.97 -2.52
C TYR A 31 -8.09 14.29 -1.84
N LEU A 32 -7.67 13.40 -0.96
CA LEU A 32 -6.45 13.51 -0.16
C LEU A 32 -5.43 12.48 -0.61
N LYS A 33 -4.18 12.94 -0.80
CA LYS A 33 -3.04 12.06 -0.92
C LYS A 33 -2.42 11.86 0.45
N TYR A 34 -2.55 10.66 0.99
CA TYR A 34 -1.87 10.27 2.21
C TYR A 34 -0.50 9.70 1.86
N HIS A 35 0.54 10.54 1.85
CA HIS A 35 1.88 10.17 1.39
C HIS A 35 2.47 8.91 2.05
N PHE A 36 2.06 8.57 3.27
CA PHE A 36 2.53 7.37 3.96
C PHE A 36 1.73 6.10 3.67
N TYR A 37 0.56 6.18 3.03
CA TYR A 37 -0.26 5.00 2.74
C TYR A 37 0.45 4.02 1.81
N GLN A 38 1.16 4.55 0.81
CA GLN A 38 1.96 3.78 -0.13
C GLN A 38 3.09 2.97 0.55
N GLN A 39 3.49 3.30 1.77
CA GLN A 39 4.48 2.52 2.53
C GLN A 39 3.82 1.66 3.61
N TYR A 40 2.89 2.27 4.36
CA TYR A 40 2.31 1.67 5.56
C TYR A 40 1.46 0.43 5.24
N PHE A 41 0.56 0.52 4.26
CA PHE A 41 -0.39 -0.56 3.98
C PHE A 41 0.25 -1.78 3.32
N PRO A 42 1.18 -1.65 2.35
CA PRO A 42 1.92 -2.80 1.83
C PRO A 42 2.67 -3.56 2.93
N LEU A 43 3.36 -2.86 3.83
CA LEU A 43 4.09 -3.49 4.94
C LEU A 43 3.13 -4.22 5.89
N LEU A 44 2.01 -3.59 6.27
CA LEU A 44 0.99 -4.21 7.10
C LEU A 44 0.43 -5.50 6.45
N ALA A 45 0.15 -5.46 5.15
CA ALA A 45 -0.38 -6.60 4.41
C ALA A 45 0.63 -7.75 4.32
N LEU A 46 1.89 -7.45 4.00
CA LEU A 46 2.96 -8.45 3.92
C LEU A 46 3.24 -9.09 5.29
N GLY A 47 3.30 -8.30 6.37
CA GLY A 47 3.49 -8.81 7.71
C GLY A 47 2.36 -9.74 8.15
N ARG A 48 1.09 -9.37 7.89
CA ARG A 48 -0.06 -10.25 8.16
C ARG A 48 -0.02 -11.54 7.36
N TYR A 49 0.36 -11.47 6.09
CA TYR A 49 0.50 -12.65 5.27
C TYR A 49 1.60 -13.59 5.80
N GLN A 50 2.76 -13.05 6.16
CA GLN A 50 3.86 -13.83 6.72
C GLN A 50 3.44 -14.54 8.02
N MET A 51 2.72 -13.87 8.91
CA MET A 51 2.15 -14.51 10.11
C MET A 51 1.16 -15.63 9.76
N SER A 52 0.29 -15.43 8.76
CA SER A 52 -0.71 -16.44 8.37
C SER A 52 -0.15 -17.68 7.71
N VAL A 53 1.02 -17.58 7.05
CA VAL A 53 1.67 -18.72 6.37
C VAL A 53 2.66 -19.43 7.28
N SER A 54 3.16 -18.75 8.31
CA SER A 54 4.10 -19.33 9.28
C SER A 54 3.40 -20.05 10.44
N SER A 55 2.06 -20.09 10.44
CA SER A 55 1.22 -20.81 11.42
C SER A 55 0.71 -22.11 10.79
#